data_AF-T0DCF4-F1
#
_entry.id   AF-T0DCF4-F1
#
_cell.length_a   1.000
_cell.length_b   1.000
_cell.length_c   1.000
_cell.angle_alpha   90.00
_cell.angle_beta   90.00
_cell.angle_gamma   90.00
#
_symmetry.space_group_name_H-M   'P 1'
#
loop_
_entity.id
_entity.type
_entity.pdbx_description
1 polymer ?
#
loop_
_entity_poly.entity_id
_entity_poly.type
_entity_poly.pdbx_seq_one_letter_code
_entity_poly.pdbx_strand_id
1 'polypeptide(L)'
;MDEFWQVVAEIGLEIHPQRINSISRKINSLDSIQQIDQIKSGFWGDRELALFDRLRVAWGKVPYTSPAEVSSALYAASATSSVIESRNVVELVWTGPSTGLVPVRHTEQVLREVIAYATKRIFLVSFVAYEVDTIIKALQEAVARQVRIDVLLESPSQRGGHVSFDSITAMKSSIPAANVYTWMTKPDSYVQVGSVHAKCAVADSAVAFVTSANLSQAAMEKNMELGVLVRGGAVPQKLEQHLDYLVTTGVVQRV
;
A
#
# COMPACT_ATOMS: atom_id res chain seq x y z
N MET A 1 -27.14 -0.10 -4.92
CA MET A 1 -27.24 0.59 -3.62
C MET A 1 -28.16 1.78 -3.84
N ASP A 2 -29.08 2.06 -2.91
CA ASP A 2 -29.95 3.26 -2.99
C ASP A 2 -29.08 4.53 -3.06
N GLU A 3 -29.49 5.53 -3.83
CA GLU A 3 -28.79 6.82 -4.00
C GLU A 3 -28.52 7.47 -2.64
N PHE A 4 -29.48 7.37 -1.71
CA PHE A 4 -29.34 7.88 -0.36
C PHE A 4 -28.18 7.23 0.41
N TRP A 5 -28.11 5.90 0.44
CA TRP A 5 -27.05 5.18 1.14
C TRP A 5 -25.68 5.34 0.48
N GLN A 6 -25.65 5.55 -0.84
CA GLN A 6 -24.43 5.89 -1.55
C GLN A 6 -23.87 7.24 -1.07
N VAL A 7 -24.72 8.26 -0.92
CA VAL A 7 -24.27 9.58 -0.40
C VAL A 7 -23.77 9.48 1.04
N VAL A 8 -24.42 8.67 1.90
CA VAL A 8 -23.92 8.40 3.26
C VAL A 8 -22.54 7.75 3.23
N ALA A 9 -22.31 6.78 2.33
CA ALA A 9 -21.01 6.14 2.16
C ALA A 9 -19.95 7.14 1.65
N GLU A 10 -20.27 7.97 0.66
CA GLU A 10 -19.38 9.01 0.14
C GLU A 10 -18.99 10.03 1.23
N ILE A 11 -19.94 10.44 2.07
CA ILE A 11 -19.63 11.27 3.26
C ILE A 11 -18.61 10.57 4.16
N GLY A 12 -18.79 9.27 4.41
CA GLY A 12 -17.84 8.46 5.16
C GLY A 12 -16.43 8.43 4.56
N LEU A 13 -16.32 8.43 3.23
CA LEU A 13 -15.04 8.35 2.52
C LEU A 13 -14.34 9.71 2.38
N GLU A 14 -15.10 10.80 2.33
CA GLU A 14 -14.57 12.12 1.95
C GLU A 14 -14.51 13.14 3.10
N ILE A 15 -15.26 12.93 4.18
CA ILE A 15 -15.31 13.85 5.32
C ILE A 15 -14.61 13.22 6.53
N HIS A 16 -13.77 14.01 7.20
CA HIS A 16 -13.05 13.54 8.39
C HIS A 16 -14.00 13.01 9.49
N PRO A 17 -13.71 11.85 10.14
CA PRO A 17 -14.61 11.19 11.09
C PRO A 17 -15.16 12.08 12.22
N GLN A 18 -14.32 12.96 12.79
CA GLN A 18 -14.76 13.88 13.85
C GLN A 18 -15.82 14.89 13.37
N ARG A 19 -15.75 15.31 12.09
CA ARG A 19 -16.75 16.20 11.49
C ARG A 19 -18.04 15.44 11.26
N ILE A 20 -17.97 14.21 10.72
CA ILE A 20 -19.14 13.33 10.56
C ILE A 20 -19.85 13.13 11.91
N ASN A 21 -19.11 12.81 12.97
CA ASN A 21 -19.67 12.63 14.32
C ASN A 21 -20.35 13.89 14.86
N SER A 22 -19.87 15.07 14.47
CA SER A 22 -20.46 16.35 14.86
C SER A 22 -21.76 16.63 14.09
N ILE A 23 -21.79 16.33 12.78
CA ILE A 23 -22.99 16.42 11.94
C ILE A 23 -24.05 15.41 12.40
N SER A 24 -23.64 14.18 12.68
CA SER A 24 -24.52 13.09 13.14
C SER A 24 -25.27 13.45 14.42
N ARG A 25 -24.60 14.12 15.38
CA ARG A 25 -25.25 14.62 16.60
C ARG A 25 -26.32 15.67 16.31
N LYS A 26 -26.05 16.59 15.40
CA LYS A 26 -27.01 17.63 15.00
C LYS A 26 -28.20 17.04 14.23
N ILE A 27 -27.96 16.04 13.38
CA ILE A 27 -29.03 15.32 12.68
C ILE A 27 -29.93 14.61 13.70
N ASN A 28 -29.34 13.97 14.72
CA ASN A 28 -30.11 13.26 15.74
C ASN A 28 -30.99 14.17 16.61
N SER A 29 -30.71 15.48 16.64
CA SER A 29 -31.55 16.46 17.34
C SER A 29 -32.68 17.03 16.48
N LEU A 30 -32.82 16.61 15.23
CA LEU A 30 -33.92 17.04 14.36
C LEU A 30 -35.17 16.20 14.63
N ASP A 31 -36.32 16.85 14.63
CA ASP A 31 -37.63 16.17 14.70
C ASP A 31 -38.00 15.55 13.34
N SER A 32 -37.56 16.18 12.24
CA SER A 32 -37.86 15.75 10.88
C SER A 32 -36.88 16.32 9.85
N ILE A 33 -36.87 15.73 8.65
CA ILE A 33 -36.01 16.16 7.55
C ILE A 33 -36.20 17.62 7.13
N GLN A 34 -37.39 18.20 7.33
CA GLN A 34 -37.66 19.60 6.97
C GLN A 34 -36.77 20.59 7.73
N GLN A 35 -36.18 20.16 8.87
CA GLN A 35 -35.29 20.97 9.69
C GLN A 35 -33.80 20.83 9.28
N ILE A 36 -33.47 20.02 8.26
CA ILE A 36 -32.08 19.72 7.89
C ILE A 36 -31.26 20.96 7.47
N ASP A 37 -31.90 22.01 6.95
CA ASP A 37 -31.19 23.25 6.60
C ASP A 37 -30.67 24.01 7.85
N GLN A 38 -31.20 23.72 9.05
CA GLN A 38 -30.78 24.34 10.31
C GLN A 38 -29.38 23.90 10.76
N ILE A 39 -28.87 22.77 10.27
CA ILE A 39 -27.59 22.20 10.71
C ILE A 39 -26.42 22.56 9.79
N LYS A 40 -26.70 23.26 8.67
CA LYS A 40 -25.69 23.78 7.74
C LYS A 40 -24.74 24.74 8.48
N SER A 41 -23.43 24.55 8.33
CA SER A 41 -22.42 25.37 9.03
C SER A 41 -21.65 26.25 8.06
N GLY A 42 -21.42 27.52 8.46
CA GLY A 42 -20.62 28.47 7.67
C GLY A 42 -19.12 28.16 7.57
N PHE A 43 -18.62 27.14 8.28
CA PHE A 43 -17.22 26.70 8.24
C PHE A 43 -16.97 25.49 7.30
N TRP A 44 -17.98 25.06 6.54
CA TRP A 44 -17.81 23.98 5.57
C TRP A 44 -17.17 24.51 4.28
N GLY A 45 -16.24 23.74 3.71
CA GLY A 45 -15.70 24.04 2.39
C GLY A 45 -16.69 23.65 1.28
N ASP A 46 -16.38 24.05 0.05
CA ASP A 46 -17.25 23.85 -1.12
C ASP A 46 -17.63 22.37 -1.32
N ARG A 47 -16.69 21.45 -1.05
CA ARG A 47 -16.91 20.00 -1.18
C ARG A 47 -17.87 19.47 -0.12
N GLU A 48 -17.69 19.86 1.15
CA GLU A 48 -18.61 19.42 2.21
C GLU A 48 -20.02 20.00 2.02
N LEU A 49 -20.13 21.23 1.53
CA LEU A 49 -21.40 21.84 1.17
C LEU A 49 -22.10 21.04 0.05
N ALA A 50 -21.36 20.66 -1.00
CA ALA A 50 -21.91 19.86 -2.10
C ALA A 50 -22.39 18.47 -1.64
N LEU A 51 -21.62 17.77 -0.80
CA LEU A 51 -22.01 16.47 -0.25
C LEU A 51 -23.23 16.59 0.68
N PHE A 52 -23.28 17.64 1.50
CA PHE A 52 -24.42 17.88 2.38
C PHE A 52 -25.69 18.19 1.60
N ASP A 53 -25.61 19.02 0.56
CA ASP A 53 -26.77 19.34 -0.29
C ASP A 53 -27.26 18.08 -1.03
N ARG A 54 -26.34 17.19 -1.46
CA ARG A 54 -26.70 15.87 -2.01
C ARG A 54 -27.39 14.97 -0.98
N LEU A 55 -26.89 14.94 0.27
CA LEU A 55 -27.52 14.17 1.35
C LEU A 55 -28.94 14.66 1.59
N ARG A 56 -29.15 15.98 1.64
CA ARG A 56 -30.45 16.60 1.81
C ARG A 56 -31.43 16.19 0.71
N VAL A 57 -31.01 16.30 -0.56
CA VAL A 57 -31.85 15.93 -1.71
C VAL A 57 -32.17 14.44 -1.72
N ALA A 58 -31.19 13.58 -1.46
CA ALA A 58 -31.40 12.13 -1.47
C ALA A 58 -32.28 11.67 -0.29
N TRP A 59 -32.07 12.24 0.91
CA TRP A 59 -32.90 11.96 2.07
C TRP A 59 -34.36 12.41 1.85
N GLY A 60 -34.57 13.53 1.14
CA GLY A 60 -35.89 14.02 0.75
C GLY A 60 -36.73 13.03 -0.07
N LYS A 61 -36.07 12.11 -0.78
CA LYS A 61 -36.71 11.06 -1.57
C LYS A 61 -37.07 9.81 -0.74
N VAL A 62 -36.57 9.70 0.49
CA VAL A 62 -36.82 8.57 1.42
C VAL A 62 -37.42 9.08 2.75
N PRO A 63 -38.65 9.60 2.74
CA PRO A 63 -39.23 10.34 3.86
C PRO A 63 -39.52 9.48 5.11
N TYR A 64 -39.49 8.15 4.99
CA TYR A 64 -39.68 7.22 6.10
C TYR A 64 -38.40 7.00 6.92
N THR A 65 -37.24 7.41 6.40
CA THR A 65 -35.98 7.32 7.12
C THR A 65 -35.90 8.44 8.14
N SER A 66 -35.92 8.08 9.41
CA SER A 66 -35.87 9.01 10.54
C SER A 66 -34.49 9.66 10.71
N PRO A 67 -34.41 10.83 11.36
CA PRO A 67 -33.13 11.45 11.69
C PRO A 67 -32.21 10.55 12.52
N ALA A 68 -32.76 9.72 13.41
CA ALA A 68 -32.00 8.75 14.19
C ALA A 68 -31.35 7.65 13.32
N GLU A 69 -32.05 7.16 12.29
CA GLU A 69 -31.49 6.19 11.33
C GLU A 69 -30.36 6.81 10.51
N VAL A 70 -30.54 8.05 10.02
CA VAL A 70 -29.49 8.76 9.28
C VAL A 70 -28.27 9.04 10.16
N SER A 71 -28.49 9.48 11.40
CA SER A 71 -27.41 9.69 12.37
C SER A 71 -26.64 8.40 12.63
N SER A 72 -27.35 7.29 12.86
CA SER A 72 -26.75 5.98 13.09
C SER A 72 -25.92 5.51 11.88
N ALA A 73 -26.44 5.72 10.67
CA ALA A 73 -25.72 5.36 9.44
C ALA A 73 -24.46 6.21 9.24
N LEU A 74 -24.50 7.51 9.54
CA LEU A 74 -23.33 8.38 9.49
C LEU A 74 -22.30 8.02 10.56
N TYR A 75 -22.72 7.64 11.77
CA TYR A 75 -21.83 7.09 12.79
C TYR A 75 -21.16 5.80 12.34
N ALA A 76 -21.91 4.88 11.72
CA ALA A 76 -21.35 3.66 11.16
C ALA A 76 -20.35 3.97 10.03
N ALA A 77 -20.67 4.91 9.14
CA ALA A 77 -19.78 5.35 8.07
C ALA A 77 -18.49 5.98 8.62
N SER A 78 -18.60 6.86 9.64
CA SER A 78 -17.48 7.49 10.35
C SER A 78 -16.58 6.46 11.04
N ALA A 79 -17.17 5.52 11.77
CA ALA A 79 -16.43 4.46 12.44
C ALA A 79 -15.72 3.54 11.43
N THR A 80 -16.41 3.20 10.33
CA THR A 80 -15.83 2.40 9.23
C THR A 80 -14.65 3.13 8.59
N SER A 81 -14.81 4.42 8.30
CA SER A 81 -13.75 5.26 7.75
C SER A 81 -12.54 5.33 8.66
N SER A 82 -12.75 5.56 9.96
CA SER A 82 -11.68 5.55 10.98
C SER A 82 -10.94 4.20 11.04
N VAL A 83 -11.69 3.09 10.96
CA VAL A 83 -11.11 1.73 10.91
C VAL A 83 -10.33 1.52 9.63
N ILE A 84 -10.79 2.03 8.49
CA ILE A 84 -10.08 1.94 7.20
C ILE A 84 -8.82 2.80 7.22
N GLU A 85 -8.88 4.06 7.65
CA GLU A 85 -7.74 4.98 7.73
C GLU A 85 -6.65 4.44 8.67
N SER A 86 -7.04 3.96 9.85
CA SER A 86 -6.09 3.35 10.80
C SER A 86 -5.51 2.01 10.31
N ARG A 87 -6.14 1.38 9.32
CA ARG A 87 -5.72 0.09 8.77
C ARG A 87 -5.16 0.16 7.36
N ASN A 88 -5.25 1.26 6.61
CA ASN A 88 -4.85 1.33 5.20
C ASN A 88 -4.20 2.69 4.91
N VAL A 89 -2.91 2.81 5.21
CA VAL A 89 -2.15 4.01 4.83
C VAL A 89 -1.43 3.72 3.52
N VAL A 90 -1.61 4.57 2.52
CA VAL A 90 -0.89 4.54 1.25
C VAL A 90 -0.14 5.85 1.07
N GLU A 91 1.18 5.78 1.00
CA GLU A 91 2.05 6.96 0.82
C GLU A 91 2.75 6.93 -0.54
N LEU A 92 2.78 8.08 -1.21
CA LEU A 92 3.51 8.26 -2.46
C LEU A 92 5.02 8.34 -2.22
N VAL A 93 5.77 7.55 -2.99
CA VAL A 93 7.23 7.48 -2.95
C VAL A 93 7.79 7.90 -4.31
N TRP A 94 8.80 8.74 -4.29
CA TRP A 94 9.43 9.28 -5.49
C TRP A 94 10.93 9.50 -5.30
N THR A 95 11.73 8.99 -6.24
CA THR A 95 13.10 9.46 -6.46
C THR A 95 13.13 10.25 -7.77
N GLY A 96 13.98 11.27 -7.86
CA GLY A 96 14.14 12.12 -9.04
C GLY A 96 13.73 13.58 -8.79
N PRO A 97 13.57 14.38 -9.85
CA PRO A 97 13.18 15.79 -9.73
C PRO A 97 11.87 15.95 -8.95
N SER A 98 11.85 16.87 -7.98
CA SER A 98 10.67 17.21 -7.20
C SER A 98 10.24 18.64 -7.48
N THR A 99 8.94 18.87 -7.59
CA THR A 99 8.37 20.22 -7.72
C THR A 99 8.29 20.95 -6.37
N GLY A 100 8.43 20.24 -5.26
CA GLY A 100 8.19 20.76 -3.91
C GLY A 100 6.71 21.06 -3.59
N LEU A 101 5.81 20.90 -4.56
CA LEU A 101 4.37 21.17 -4.40
C LEU A 101 3.60 19.94 -3.90
N VAL A 102 4.09 18.75 -4.21
CA VAL A 102 3.52 17.48 -3.76
C VAL A 102 4.52 16.83 -2.79
N PRO A 103 4.13 16.56 -1.54
CA PRO A 103 5.00 15.87 -0.61
C PRO A 103 5.24 14.43 -1.08
N VAL A 104 6.50 14.03 -1.19
CA VAL A 104 6.93 12.69 -1.60
C VAL A 104 8.03 12.21 -0.66
N ARG A 105 8.13 10.88 -0.50
CA ARG A 105 9.20 10.23 0.27
C ARG A 105 10.22 9.60 -0.67
N HIS A 106 11.50 9.60 -0.32
CA HIS A 106 12.55 9.01 -1.16
C HIS A 106 12.53 7.47 -1.12
N THR A 107 12.77 6.84 -2.27
CA THR A 107 12.72 5.37 -2.43
C THR A 107 13.65 4.63 -1.48
N GLU A 108 14.91 5.06 -1.36
CA GLU A 108 15.89 4.42 -0.48
C GLU A 108 15.47 4.50 0.99
N GLN A 109 14.99 5.67 1.42
CA GLN A 109 14.54 5.90 2.79
C GLN A 109 13.36 4.99 3.13
N VAL A 110 12.39 4.87 2.22
CA VAL A 110 11.22 4.01 2.41
C VAL A 110 11.61 2.54 2.43
N LEU A 111 12.48 2.09 1.54
CA LEU A 111 12.94 0.70 1.54
C LEU A 111 13.65 0.34 2.85
N ARG A 112 14.53 1.23 3.35
CA ARG A 112 15.19 1.05 4.66
C ARG A 112 14.19 1.01 5.81
N GLU A 113 13.14 1.81 5.76
CA GLU A 113 12.07 1.78 6.75
C GLU A 113 11.29 0.46 6.74
N VAL A 114 11.01 -0.11 5.57
CA VAL A 114 10.37 -1.44 5.48
C VAL A 114 11.28 -2.52 6.07
N ILE A 115 12.58 -2.47 5.78
CA ILE A 115 13.58 -3.39 6.35
C ILE A 115 13.69 -3.23 7.87
N ALA A 116 13.68 -1.99 8.37
CA ALA A 116 13.71 -1.69 9.79
C ALA A 116 12.42 -2.11 10.51
N TYR A 117 11.27 -2.03 9.84
CA TYR A 117 9.97 -2.46 10.37
C TYR A 117 9.89 -3.98 10.57
N ALA A 118 10.55 -4.76 9.72
CA ALA A 118 10.51 -6.22 9.78
C ALA A 118 11.05 -6.75 11.13
N THR A 119 10.23 -7.56 11.79
CA THR A 119 10.52 -8.23 13.06
C THR A 119 10.59 -9.74 12.95
N LYS A 120 9.92 -10.34 11.96
CA LYS A 120 9.92 -11.80 11.73
C LYS A 120 10.49 -12.16 10.37
N ARG A 121 10.03 -11.48 9.32
CA ARG A 121 10.47 -11.73 7.95
C ARG A 121 10.35 -10.50 7.05
N ILE A 122 11.16 -10.51 6.00
CA ILE A 122 11.02 -9.64 4.85
C ILE A 122 11.21 -10.45 3.56
N PHE A 123 10.36 -10.23 2.58
CA PHE A 123 10.52 -10.75 1.23
C PHE A 123 10.76 -9.59 0.27
N LEU A 124 11.91 -9.58 -0.40
CA LEU A 124 12.25 -8.62 -1.45
C LEU A 124 12.16 -9.26 -2.84
N VAL A 125 11.67 -8.50 -3.81
CA VAL A 125 11.68 -8.87 -5.22
C VAL A 125 12.38 -7.75 -5.99
N SER A 126 13.35 -8.10 -6.83
CA SER A 126 14.01 -7.14 -7.72
C SER A 126 14.53 -7.82 -8.97
N PHE A 127 14.58 -7.08 -10.08
CA PHE A 127 15.19 -7.58 -11.31
C PHE A 127 16.72 -7.62 -11.17
N VAL A 128 17.33 -6.57 -10.60
CA VAL A 128 18.78 -6.51 -10.34
C VAL A 128 19.08 -6.02 -8.93
N ALA A 129 20.22 -6.43 -8.38
CA ALA A 129 20.75 -5.98 -7.11
C ALA A 129 22.26 -5.74 -7.19
N TYR A 130 22.70 -4.47 -7.25
CA TYR A 130 24.12 -4.10 -7.30
C TYR A 130 24.35 -2.70 -6.72
N GLU A 131 25.49 -2.48 -6.05
CA GLU A 131 25.89 -1.17 -5.50
C GLU A 131 24.80 -0.55 -4.58
N VAL A 132 24.39 -1.25 -3.53
CA VAL A 132 23.35 -0.77 -2.59
C VAL A 132 23.76 -0.94 -1.14
N ASP A 133 24.93 -0.42 -0.78
CA ASP A 133 25.57 -0.65 0.52
C ASP A 133 24.69 -0.29 1.72
N THR A 134 23.92 0.79 1.63
CA THR A 134 23.00 1.22 2.69
C THR A 134 21.85 0.23 2.90
N ILE A 135 21.34 -0.36 1.81
CA ILE A 135 20.31 -1.41 1.84
C ILE A 135 20.90 -2.72 2.36
N ILE A 136 22.10 -3.11 1.90
CA ILE A 136 22.80 -4.30 2.40
C ILE A 136 23.03 -4.18 3.91
N LYS A 137 23.49 -3.02 4.39
CA LYS A 137 23.65 -2.76 5.83
C LYS A 137 22.33 -2.90 6.59
N ALA A 138 21.25 -2.31 6.08
CA ALA A 138 19.93 -2.43 6.71
C ALA A 138 19.45 -3.89 6.78
N LEU A 139 19.71 -4.69 5.74
CA LEU A 139 19.39 -6.12 5.72
C LEU A 139 20.27 -6.90 6.70
N GLN A 140 21.57 -6.59 6.81
CA GLN A 140 22.46 -7.20 7.81
C GLN A 140 21.99 -6.89 9.24
N GLU A 141 21.52 -5.67 9.51
CA GLU A 141 20.90 -5.31 10.78
C GLU A 141 19.61 -6.10 11.05
N ALA A 142 18.82 -6.39 10.01
CA ALA A 142 17.64 -7.25 10.13
C ALA A 142 18.04 -8.72 10.44
N VAL A 143 19.09 -9.24 9.79
CA VAL A 143 19.67 -10.56 10.13
C VAL A 143 20.11 -10.59 11.59
N ALA A 144 20.77 -9.54 12.09
CA ALA A 144 21.17 -9.46 13.50
C ALA A 144 19.98 -9.53 14.46
N ARG A 145 18.81 -9.00 14.06
CA ARG A 145 17.53 -9.12 14.77
C ARG A 145 16.82 -10.47 14.57
N GLN A 146 17.45 -11.43 13.90
CA GLN A 146 16.88 -12.74 13.55
C GLN A 146 15.67 -12.68 12.60
N VAL A 147 15.59 -11.63 11.78
CA VAL A 147 14.59 -11.52 10.72
C VAL A 147 14.95 -12.46 9.57
N ARG A 148 14.01 -13.29 9.13
CA ARG A 148 14.18 -14.12 7.93
C ARG A 148 14.17 -13.22 6.68
N ILE A 149 15.20 -13.35 5.85
CA ILE A 149 15.30 -12.61 4.59
C ILE A 149 15.10 -13.57 3.43
N ASP A 150 14.06 -13.32 2.63
CA ASP A 150 13.80 -13.98 1.36
C ASP A 150 13.99 -12.96 0.23
N VAL A 151 14.69 -13.31 -0.83
CA VAL A 151 14.95 -12.42 -1.97
C VAL A 151 14.71 -13.17 -3.27
N LEU A 152 13.78 -12.71 -4.09
CA LEU A 152 13.59 -13.17 -5.46
C LEU A 152 14.31 -12.24 -6.43
N LEU A 153 15.25 -12.81 -7.19
CA LEU A 153 16.05 -12.10 -8.19
C LEU A 153 15.86 -12.72 -9.57
N GLU A 154 16.07 -11.92 -10.61
CA GLU A 154 16.19 -12.43 -11.98
C GLU A 154 17.46 -13.29 -12.13
N SER A 155 17.36 -14.37 -12.91
CA SER A 155 18.51 -15.19 -13.27
C SER A 155 19.49 -14.43 -14.17
N PRO A 156 20.81 -14.61 -14.02
CA PRO A 156 21.77 -14.07 -14.98
C PRO A 156 21.58 -14.73 -16.35
N SER A 157 22.00 -14.04 -17.42
CA SER A 157 21.89 -14.52 -18.80
C SER A 157 22.57 -15.86 -19.04
N GLN A 158 23.65 -16.12 -18.30
CA GLN A 158 24.39 -17.39 -18.29
C GLN A 158 23.57 -18.57 -17.74
N ARG A 159 22.47 -18.29 -17.01
CA ARG A 159 21.52 -19.27 -16.47
C ARG A 159 20.12 -19.11 -17.06
N GLY A 160 20.01 -18.49 -18.24
CA GLY A 160 18.77 -18.36 -19.00
C GLY A 160 17.87 -17.19 -18.63
N GLY A 161 18.34 -16.23 -17.83
CA GLY A 161 17.61 -14.98 -17.57
C GLY A 161 18.11 -13.79 -18.41
N HIS A 162 17.81 -12.57 -17.98
CA HIS A 162 17.97 -11.37 -18.81
C HIS A 162 19.00 -10.34 -18.31
N VAL A 163 19.81 -10.68 -17.30
CA VAL A 163 20.78 -9.74 -16.71
C VAL A 163 22.22 -10.16 -16.97
N SER A 164 23.11 -9.20 -17.24
CA SER A 164 24.55 -9.42 -17.35
C SER A 164 25.28 -9.51 -15.99
N PHE A 165 24.72 -8.90 -14.94
CA PHE A 165 25.30 -8.89 -13.60
C PHE A 165 24.72 -10.00 -12.71
N ASP A 166 25.60 -10.74 -12.03
CA ASP A 166 25.21 -11.83 -11.12
C ASP A 166 24.78 -11.31 -9.74
N SER A 167 23.57 -10.75 -9.72
CA SER A 167 22.92 -10.24 -8.50
C SER A 167 22.77 -11.33 -7.42
N ILE A 168 22.64 -12.60 -7.84
CA ILE A 168 22.48 -13.75 -6.93
C ILE A 168 23.76 -13.95 -6.13
N THR A 169 24.91 -14.04 -6.81
CA THR A 169 26.21 -14.23 -6.15
C THR A 169 26.55 -13.03 -5.27
N ALA A 170 26.28 -11.80 -5.73
CA ALA A 170 26.50 -10.60 -4.93
C ALA A 170 25.66 -10.59 -3.64
N MET A 171 24.36 -10.93 -3.73
CA MET A 171 23.45 -11.00 -2.58
C MET A 171 23.90 -12.06 -1.58
N LYS A 172 24.22 -13.26 -2.04
CA LYS A 172 24.70 -14.35 -1.17
C LYS A 172 26.01 -14.04 -0.47
N SER A 173 26.92 -13.35 -1.17
CA SER A 173 28.21 -12.95 -0.59
C SER A 173 28.03 -11.89 0.50
N SER A 174 27.12 -10.95 0.28
CA SER A 174 26.87 -9.83 1.20
C SER A 174 25.99 -10.22 2.39
N ILE A 175 25.06 -11.15 2.19
CA ILE A 175 24.08 -11.61 3.19
C ILE A 175 23.93 -13.15 3.10
N PRO A 176 24.90 -13.93 3.63
CA PRO A 176 24.88 -15.39 3.53
C PRO A 176 23.66 -16.05 4.16
N ALA A 177 23.01 -15.39 5.12
CA ALA A 177 21.79 -15.86 5.78
C ALA A 177 20.52 -15.70 4.93
N ALA A 178 20.57 -14.96 3.82
CA ALA A 178 19.41 -14.75 2.97
C ALA A 178 19.05 -16.02 2.17
N ASN A 179 17.76 -16.27 2.04
CA ASN A 179 17.23 -17.24 1.09
C ASN A 179 17.06 -16.54 -0.26
N VAL A 180 17.90 -16.87 -1.24
CA VAL A 180 17.82 -16.30 -2.59
C VAL A 180 17.06 -17.25 -3.50
N TYR A 181 16.07 -16.73 -4.22
CA TYR A 181 15.19 -17.44 -5.12
C TYR A 181 15.33 -16.89 -6.55
N THR A 182 15.09 -17.75 -7.53
CA THR A 182 14.92 -17.37 -8.94
C THR A 182 13.64 -17.96 -9.50
N TRP A 183 13.08 -17.31 -10.52
CA TRP A 183 12.01 -17.89 -11.32
C TRP A 183 12.60 -18.94 -12.26
N MET A 184 12.21 -20.20 -12.07
CA MET A 184 12.69 -21.32 -12.88
C MET A 184 11.69 -21.63 -13.99
N THR A 185 12.18 -21.68 -15.23
CA THR A 185 11.38 -22.19 -16.35
C THR A 185 11.50 -23.71 -16.41
N LYS A 186 10.38 -24.39 -16.65
CA LYS A 186 10.42 -25.83 -16.96
C LYS A 186 11.14 -26.04 -18.30
N PRO A 187 12.09 -26.97 -18.39
CA PRO A 187 12.86 -27.23 -19.62
C PRO A 187 12.01 -27.53 -20.86
N ASP A 188 10.81 -28.08 -20.68
CA ASP A 188 9.97 -28.60 -21.77
C ASP A 188 8.93 -27.60 -22.31
N SER A 189 8.90 -26.35 -21.83
CA SER A 189 8.00 -25.35 -22.39
C SER A 189 8.68 -24.58 -23.52
N TYR A 190 8.22 -24.77 -24.76
CA TYR A 190 8.51 -23.92 -25.94
C TYR A 190 8.02 -22.46 -25.79
N VAL A 191 7.72 -22.02 -24.58
CA VAL A 191 7.17 -20.71 -24.23
C VAL A 191 8.33 -19.80 -23.84
N GLN A 192 8.41 -18.62 -24.47
CA GLN A 192 9.36 -17.58 -24.07
C GLN A 192 9.26 -17.31 -22.57
N VAL A 193 10.41 -17.33 -21.91
CA VAL A 193 10.55 -17.10 -20.47
C VAL A 193 10.24 -15.63 -20.18
N GLY A 194 9.30 -15.40 -19.25
CA GLY A 194 9.09 -14.06 -18.69
C GLY A 194 10.21 -13.71 -17.72
N SER A 195 10.37 -12.42 -17.40
CA SER A 195 11.39 -11.95 -16.46
C SER A 195 10.78 -11.52 -15.12
N VAL A 196 11.55 -11.59 -14.05
CA VAL A 196 11.23 -11.01 -12.73
C VAL A 196 11.34 -9.49 -12.83
N HIS A 197 10.34 -8.83 -13.44
CA HIS A 197 10.32 -7.38 -13.59
C HIS A 197 9.54 -6.65 -12.48
N ALA A 198 8.96 -7.39 -11.53
CA ALA A 198 8.36 -6.81 -10.33
C ALA A 198 9.45 -6.30 -9.38
N LYS A 199 9.16 -5.20 -8.67
CA LYS A 199 10.00 -4.73 -7.57
C LYS A 199 9.13 -4.39 -6.39
N CYS A 200 9.37 -5.08 -5.28
CA CYS A 200 8.65 -4.84 -4.05
C CYS A 200 9.43 -5.35 -2.84
N ALA A 201 9.04 -4.86 -1.67
CA ALA A 201 9.43 -5.42 -0.39
C ALA A 201 8.18 -5.58 0.46
N VAL A 202 8.03 -6.71 1.13
CA VAL A 202 6.94 -6.95 2.09
C VAL A 202 7.50 -7.45 3.41
N ALA A 203 7.09 -6.80 4.50
CA ALA A 203 7.51 -7.09 5.86
C ALA A 203 6.32 -7.51 6.72
N ASP A 204 6.45 -8.67 7.36
CA ASP A 204 5.53 -9.23 8.36
C ASP A 204 4.04 -9.21 7.97
N SER A 205 3.71 -9.40 6.69
CA SER A 205 2.32 -9.26 6.17
C SER A 205 1.63 -7.92 6.50
N ALA A 206 2.37 -6.89 6.93
CA ALA A 206 1.81 -5.66 7.50
C ALA A 206 2.26 -4.39 6.76
N VAL A 207 3.44 -4.42 6.12
CA VAL A 207 3.94 -3.29 5.33
C VAL A 207 4.43 -3.81 3.99
N ALA A 208 3.96 -3.20 2.90
CA ALA A 208 4.43 -3.50 1.56
C ALA A 208 4.88 -2.22 0.87
N PHE A 209 6.01 -2.28 0.18
CA PHE A 209 6.49 -1.24 -0.70
C PHE A 209 6.51 -1.79 -2.12
N VAL A 210 5.77 -1.16 -3.03
CA VAL A 210 5.74 -1.50 -4.46
C VAL A 210 6.37 -0.35 -5.23
N THR A 211 7.31 -0.64 -6.12
CA THR A 211 8.10 0.40 -6.79
C THR A 211 8.53 0.00 -8.20
N SER A 212 8.88 0.99 -9.01
CA SER A 212 9.62 0.78 -10.26
C SER A 212 11.13 0.57 -10.03
N ALA A 213 11.65 0.97 -8.87
CA ALA A 213 13.06 0.97 -8.55
C ALA A 213 13.63 -0.44 -8.42
N ASN A 214 14.70 -0.71 -9.17
CA ASN A 214 15.58 -1.83 -8.88
C ASN A 214 16.41 -1.58 -7.61
N LEU A 215 17.01 -2.63 -7.05
CA LEU A 215 18.02 -2.50 -5.99
C LEU A 215 19.37 -2.04 -6.57
N SER A 216 19.45 -0.80 -7.05
CA SER A 216 20.70 -0.19 -7.51
C SER A 216 20.90 1.23 -7.00
N GLN A 217 22.15 1.68 -6.83
CA GLN A 217 22.45 3.06 -6.43
C GLN A 217 21.74 4.08 -7.33
N ALA A 218 21.75 3.85 -8.64
CA ALA A 218 21.10 4.74 -9.60
C ALA A 218 19.60 4.86 -9.34
N ALA A 219 18.90 3.76 -9.07
CA ALA A 219 17.46 3.79 -8.75
C ALA A 219 17.18 4.46 -7.40
N MET A 220 18.08 4.28 -6.42
CA MET A 220 17.93 4.86 -5.08
C MET A 220 18.12 6.38 -5.07
N GLU A 221 19.05 6.90 -5.88
CA GLU A 221 19.51 8.29 -5.77
C GLU A 221 19.22 9.17 -7.00
N LYS A 222 19.24 8.60 -8.22
CA LYS A 222 19.36 9.39 -9.46
C LYS A 222 18.18 9.25 -10.40
N ASN A 223 17.68 8.04 -10.60
CA ASN A 223 16.62 7.76 -11.55
C ASN A 223 15.28 8.33 -11.05
N MET A 224 14.40 8.58 -12.01
CA MET A 224 12.99 8.83 -11.70
C MET A 224 12.33 7.49 -11.37
N GLU A 225 11.99 7.30 -10.11
CA GLU A 225 11.36 6.07 -9.64
C GLU A 225 10.08 6.41 -8.88
N LEU A 226 9.03 5.67 -9.17
CA LEU A 226 7.73 5.78 -8.53
C LEU A 226 7.54 4.60 -7.58
N GLY A 227 6.88 4.84 -6.45
CA GLY A 227 6.42 3.77 -5.60
C GLY A 227 5.27 4.16 -4.69
N VAL A 228 4.72 3.15 -4.03
CA VAL A 228 3.71 3.31 -2.98
C VAL A 228 4.10 2.47 -1.77
N LEU A 229 4.14 3.10 -0.61
CA LEU A 229 4.25 2.42 0.68
C LEU A 229 2.85 2.17 1.20
N VAL A 230 2.50 0.90 1.42
CA VAL A 230 1.21 0.47 1.93
C VAL A 230 1.40 -0.11 3.33
N ARG A 231 0.71 0.45 4.32
CA ARG A 231 0.68 -0.04 5.71
C ARG A 231 -0.72 -0.53 6.07
N GLY A 232 -0.77 -1.74 6.59
CA GLY A 232 -2.00 -2.46 6.89
C GLY A 232 -2.79 -2.84 5.63
N GLY A 233 -4.05 -3.16 5.82
CA GLY A 233 -4.93 -3.53 4.72
C GLY A 233 -4.72 -4.95 4.26
N ALA A 234 -5.35 -5.28 3.14
CA ALA A 234 -5.21 -6.61 2.55
C ALA A 234 -3.98 -6.75 1.65
N VAL A 235 -3.40 -5.65 1.16
CA VAL A 235 -2.33 -5.70 0.14
C VAL A 235 -1.05 -6.35 0.67
N PRO A 236 -0.47 -5.96 1.82
CA PRO A 236 0.75 -6.59 2.31
C PRO A 236 0.58 -8.09 2.58
N GLN A 237 -0.51 -8.48 3.23
CA GLN A 237 -0.82 -9.88 3.49
C GLN A 237 -0.98 -10.69 2.19
N LYS A 238 -1.76 -10.19 1.21
CA LYS A 238 -1.98 -10.89 -0.06
C LYS A 238 -0.69 -11.00 -0.88
N LEU A 239 0.13 -9.96 -0.89
CA LEU A 239 1.41 -9.97 -1.59
C LEU A 239 2.36 -11.00 -0.96
N GLU A 240 2.49 -11.01 0.37
CA GLU A 240 3.31 -11.98 1.09
C GLU A 240 2.85 -13.41 0.81
N GLN A 241 1.55 -13.67 0.93
CA GLN A 241 0.95 -14.98 0.63
C GLN A 241 1.23 -15.42 -0.81
N HIS A 242 1.11 -14.51 -1.78
CA HIS A 242 1.38 -14.83 -3.18
C HIS A 242 2.85 -15.23 -3.39
N LEU A 243 3.79 -14.46 -2.84
CA LEU A 243 5.22 -14.78 -2.91
C LEU A 243 5.55 -16.11 -2.24
N ASP A 244 4.96 -16.38 -1.07
CA ASP A 244 5.10 -17.66 -0.39
C ASP A 244 4.53 -18.81 -1.24
N TYR A 245 3.38 -18.61 -1.90
CA TYR A 245 2.82 -19.62 -2.79
C TYR A 245 3.71 -19.88 -4.01
N LEU A 246 4.35 -18.87 -4.59
CA LEU A 246 5.33 -19.08 -5.67
C LEU A 246 6.47 -20.00 -5.20
N VAL A 247 6.92 -19.84 -3.95
CA VAL A 247 7.96 -20.70 -3.36
C VAL A 247 7.41 -22.10 -3.10
N THR A 248 6.28 -22.24 -2.39
CA THR A 248 5.77 -23.55 -1.97
C THR A 248 5.27 -24.41 -3.14
N THR A 249 4.85 -23.77 -4.24
CA THR A 249 4.45 -24.48 -5.47
C THR A 249 5.62 -24.74 -6.41
N GLY A 250 6.84 -24.31 -6.06
CA GLY A 250 8.05 -24.53 -6.84
C GLY A 250 8.15 -23.72 -8.13
N VAL A 251 7.32 -22.67 -8.29
CA VAL A 251 7.39 -21.72 -9.42
C VAL A 251 8.68 -20.91 -9.31
N VAL A 252 9.02 -20.44 -8.11
CA VAL A 252 10.36 -19.91 -7.81
C VAL A 252 11.08 -20.91 -6.92
N GLN A 253 12.39 -21.06 -7.12
CA GLN A 253 13.20 -22.04 -6.40
C GLN A 253 14.39 -21.37 -5.75
N ARG A 254 14.75 -21.88 -4.57
CA ARG A 254 15.92 -21.41 -3.85
C ARG A 254 17.17 -21.86 -4.61
N VAL A 255 18.09 -20.93 -4.85
CA VAL A 255 19.36 -21.17 -5.56
C VAL A 255 20.54 -21.04 -4.64
#